data_AF-A0A3C0JIM8-F1
#
_entry.id   AF-A0A3C0JIM8-F1
#
_cell.length_a   1.000
_cell.length_b   1.000
_cell.length_c   1.000
_cell.angle_alpha   90.00
_cell.angle_beta   90.00
_cell.angle_gamma   90.00
#
_symmetry.space_group_name_H-M   'P 1'
#
loop_
_entity.id
_entity.type
_entity.pdbx_description
1 polymer ?
#
loop_
_entity_poly.entity_id
_entity_poly.type
_entity_poly.pdbx_seq_one_letter_code
_entity_poly.pdbx_strand_id
1 'polypeptide(L)'
;KLIVMDPRAQALKQHATHMLQFSPGSDVALLNAMMHVIVSEKLYNQHYIQQYTSGFKELAEHLTKFSPEKMQSICGVDAETIKTVARTYAQADAGIIFWGMGVAQHTHGTDNARCLISLALMCGHIGKPGTGLHPLRGQNNVQGA
;
A
#
# COMPACT_ATOMS: atom_id res chain seq x y z
N LYS A 1 -9.21 8.13 8.38
CA LYS A 1 -9.76 6.76 8.24
C LYS A 1 -8.66 5.77 8.61
N LEU A 2 -8.99 4.63 9.22
CA LEU A 2 -8.03 3.56 9.53
C LEU A 2 -8.26 2.38 8.60
N ILE A 3 -7.22 1.93 7.91
CA ILE A 3 -7.25 0.76 7.04
C ILE A 3 -6.28 -0.27 7.64
N VAL A 4 -6.77 -1.47 7.93
CA VAL A 4 -5.97 -2.55 8.49
C VAL A 4 -5.85 -3.65 7.46
N MET A 5 -4.62 -4.01 7.13
CA MET A 5 -4.30 -5.08 6.18
C MET A 5 -3.56 -6.18 6.97
N ASP A 6 -4.29 -7.22 7.39
CA ASP A 6 -3.73 -8.40 8.09
C ASP A 6 -4.65 -9.61 7.84
N PRO A 7 -4.13 -10.77 7.39
CA PRO A 7 -4.93 -11.97 7.15
C PRO A 7 -5.75 -12.43 8.38
N ARG A 8 -5.25 -12.19 9.60
CA ARG A 8 -5.71 -12.82 10.84
C ARG A 8 -6.83 -12.08 11.56
N ALA A 9 -7.25 -10.89 11.10
CA ALA A 9 -8.22 -10.04 11.79
C ALA A 9 -7.90 -9.81 13.28
N GLN A 10 -6.95 -8.92 13.55
CA GLN A 10 -6.52 -8.59 14.90
C GLN A 10 -7.41 -7.53 15.58
N ALA A 11 -7.09 -7.21 16.85
CA ALA A 11 -7.81 -6.27 17.71
C ALA A 11 -8.13 -4.92 17.04
N LEU A 12 -7.26 -4.41 16.16
CA LEU A 12 -7.49 -3.15 15.44
C LEU A 12 -8.69 -3.17 14.48
N LYS A 13 -9.23 -4.35 14.15
CA LYS A 13 -10.42 -4.50 13.30
C LYS A 13 -11.61 -3.69 13.80
N GLN A 14 -11.80 -3.59 15.12
CA GLN A 14 -12.92 -2.85 15.73
C GLN A 14 -12.83 -1.33 15.50
N HIS A 15 -11.64 -0.82 15.19
CA HIS A 15 -11.39 0.60 14.94
C HIS A 15 -11.21 0.90 13.45
N ALA A 16 -11.13 -0.13 12.60
CA ALA A 16 -10.82 0.00 11.20
C ALA A 16 -12.05 0.43 10.40
N THR A 17 -11.89 1.45 9.57
CA THR A 17 -12.86 1.79 8.51
C THR A 17 -12.91 0.67 7.46
N HIS A 18 -11.75 0.09 7.13
CA HIS A 18 -11.65 -1.07 6.25
C HIS A 18 -10.67 -2.09 6.83
N MET A 19 -11.07 -3.36 6.82
CA MET A 19 -10.24 -4.50 7.17
C MET A 19 -10.03 -5.36 5.91
N LEU A 20 -8.80 -5.52 5.47
CA LEU A 20 -8.44 -6.35 4.32
C LEU A 20 -7.77 -7.62 4.85
N GLN A 21 -8.50 -8.73 4.78
CA GLN A 21 -8.02 -10.05 5.15
C GLN A 21 -7.63 -10.80 3.89
N PHE A 22 -6.46 -10.47 3.36
CA PHE A 22 -5.94 -11.10 2.16
C PHE A 22 -5.32 -12.47 2.45
N SER A 23 -5.18 -13.30 1.42
CA SER A 23 -4.50 -14.60 1.48
C SER A 23 -3.04 -14.43 1.92
N PRO A 24 -2.53 -15.18 2.93
CA PRO A 24 -1.15 -15.02 3.38
C PRO A 24 -0.13 -15.09 2.24
N GLY A 25 0.74 -14.07 2.13
CA GLY A 25 1.76 -13.97 1.07
C GLY A 25 1.30 -13.35 -0.24
N SER A 26 0.03 -12.93 -0.36
CA SER A 26 -0.50 -12.25 -1.55
C SER A 26 -0.43 -10.71 -1.49
N ASP A 27 0.33 -10.16 -0.54
CA ASP A 27 0.43 -8.72 -0.27
C ASP A 27 0.84 -7.93 -1.53
N VAL A 28 1.87 -8.40 -2.24
CA VAL A 28 2.35 -7.79 -3.48
C VAL A 28 1.23 -7.70 -4.52
N ALA A 29 0.40 -8.75 -4.65
CA ALA A 29 -0.72 -8.75 -5.60
C ALA A 29 -1.77 -7.71 -5.21
N LEU A 30 -2.13 -7.63 -3.93
CA LEU A 30 -3.08 -6.65 -3.42
C LEU A 30 -2.56 -5.21 -3.57
N LEU A 31 -1.30 -4.95 -3.23
CA LEU A 31 -0.70 -3.62 -3.32
C LEU A 31 -0.57 -3.16 -4.79
N ASN A 32 -0.19 -4.04 -5.70
CA ASN A 32 -0.20 -3.74 -7.13
C ASN A 32 -1.62 -3.49 -7.64
N ALA A 33 -2.62 -4.21 -7.14
CA ALA A 33 -4.03 -3.94 -7.49
C ALA A 33 -4.48 -2.56 -7.03
N MET A 34 -4.09 -2.13 -5.83
CA MET A 34 -4.37 -0.78 -5.36
C MET A 34 -3.68 0.28 -6.21
N MET A 35 -2.39 0.12 -6.51
CA MET A 35 -1.66 1.05 -7.37
C MET A 35 -2.21 1.09 -8.80
N HIS A 36 -2.69 -0.04 -9.34
CA HIS A 36 -3.38 -0.10 -10.62
C HIS A 36 -4.62 0.82 -10.65
N VAL A 37 -5.44 0.79 -9.59
CA VAL A 37 -6.62 1.67 -9.48
C VAL A 37 -6.19 3.13 -9.49
N ILE A 38 -5.17 3.48 -8.71
CA ILE A 38 -4.67 4.86 -8.61
C ILE A 38 -4.15 5.36 -9.96
N VAL A 39 -3.43 4.53 -10.70
CA VAL A 39 -2.91 4.88 -12.03
C VAL A 39 -4.03 4.98 -13.07
N SER A 40 -4.91 3.99 -13.14
CA SER A 40 -6.01 3.94 -14.14
C SER A 40 -7.02 5.06 -13.95
N GLU A 41 -7.31 5.44 -12.71
CA GLU A 41 -8.22 6.54 -12.37
C GLU A 41 -7.50 7.90 -12.28
N LYS A 42 -6.19 7.96 -12.53
CA LYS A 42 -5.37 9.18 -12.46
C LYS A 42 -5.46 9.89 -11.11
N LEU A 43 -5.49 9.13 -10.01
CA LEU A 43 -5.55 9.63 -8.63
C LEU A 43 -4.16 9.89 -8.02
N TYR A 44 -3.10 9.73 -8.81
CA TYR A 44 -1.73 9.99 -8.36
C TYR A 44 -1.39 11.49 -8.36
N ASN A 45 -0.42 11.87 -7.56
CA ASN A 45 0.09 13.23 -7.50
C ASN A 45 1.12 13.47 -8.62
N GLN A 46 0.65 13.95 -9.76
CA GLN A 46 1.49 14.17 -10.95
C GLN A 46 2.66 15.11 -10.69
N HIS A 47 2.44 16.21 -9.97
CA HIS A 47 3.50 17.19 -9.67
C HIS A 47 4.58 16.56 -8.78
N TYR A 48 4.17 15.86 -7.72
CA TYR A 48 5.11 15.18 -6.82
C TYR A 48 5.94 14.12 -7.57
N ILE A 49 5.30 13.31 -8.40
CA ILE A 49 5.96 12.28 -9.21
C ILE A 49 7.02 12.91 -10.13
N GLN A 50 6.67 13.99 -10.83
CA GLN A 50 7.59 14.66 -11.75
C GLN A 50 8.81 15.28 -11.06
N GLN A 51 8.65 15.78 -9.83
CA GLN A 51 9.71 16.49 -9.11
C GLN A 51 10.60 15.56 -8.29
N TYR A 52 10.03 14.51 -7.69
CA TYR A 52 10.69 13.75 -6.61
C TYR A 52 10.85 12.26 -6.88
N THR A 53 10.43 11.76 -8.04
CA THR A 53 10.47 10.32 -8.34
C THR A 53 11.05 10.03 -9.73
N SER A 54 11.46 8.78 -9.93
CA SER A 54 11.85 8.22 -11.22
C SER A 54 11.16 6.86 -11.41
N GLY A 55 11.09 6.38 -12.67
CA GLY A 55 10.54 5.05 -12.97
C GLY A 55 9.01 4.95 -12.97
N PHE A 56 8.27 6.07 -12.87
CA PHE A 56 6.80 6.04 -12.79
C PHE A 56 6.15 5.50 -14.07
N LYS A 57 6.71 5.78 -15.24
CA LYS A 57 6.17 5.32 -16.52
C LYS A 57 6.24 3.80 -16.61
N GLU A 58 7.39 3.23 -16.29
CA GLU A 58 7.65 1.79 -16.27
C GLU A 58 6.75 1.10 -15.24
N LEU A 59 6.58 1.71 -14.07
CA LEU A 59 5.65 1.22 -13.05
C LEU A 59 4.20 1.25 -13.55
N ALA A 60 3.74 2.35 -14.15
CA ALA A 60 2.38 2.47 -14.67
C ALA A 60 2.08 1.42 -15.75
N GLU A 61 3.03 1.18 -16.67
CA GLU A 61 2.94 0.13 -17.68
C GLU A 61 2.88 -1.28 -17.04
N HIS A 62 3.73 -1.54 -16.04
CA HIS A 62 3.71 -2.80 -15.29
C HIS A 62 2.36 -3.05 -14.61
N LEU A 63 1.81 -2.01 -13.98
CA LEU A 63 0.56 -2.09 -13.21
C LEU A 63 -0.66 -2.45 -14.05
N THR A 64 -0.64 -2.22 -15.37
CA THR A 64 -1.76 -2.61 -16.27
C THR A 64 -2.15 -4.09 -16.17
N LYS A 65 -1.23 -4.95 -15.72
CA LYS A 65 -1.43 -6.39 -15.57
C LYS A 65 -2.18 -6.79 -14.30
N PHE A 66 -2.34 -5.87 -13.35
CA PHE A 66 -2.80 -6.13 -11.98
C PHE A 66 -4.17 -5.53 -11.67
N SER A 67 -5.13 -5.62 -12.59
CA SER A 67 -6.47 -5.09 -12.31
C SER A 67 -7.10 -5.75 -11.07
N PRO A 68 -7.91 -5.03 -10.27
CA PRO A 68 -8.58 -5.60 -9.10
C PRO A 68 -9.34 -6.89 -9.39
N GLU A 69 -9.99 -6.99 -10.55
CA GLU A 69 -10.75 -8.16 -10.98
C GLU A 69 -9.89 -9.40 -11.16
N LYS A 70 -8.63 -9.22 -11.61
CA LYS A 70 -7.64 -10.31 -11.74
C LYS A 70 -7.02 -10.65 -10.40
N MET A 71 -6.76 -9.66 -9.56
CA MET A 71 -6.05 -9.86 -8.30
C MET A 71 -6.95 -10.36 -7.18
N GLN A 72 -8.28 -10.18 -7.25
CA GLN A 72 -9.20 -10.68 -6.22
C GLN A 72 -9.08 -12.18 -5.98
N SER A 73 -8.89 -12.98 -7.04
CA SER A 73 -8.75 -14.44 -6.93
C SER A 73 -7.39 -14.86 -6.34
N ILE A 74 -6.37 -14.01 -6.47
CA ILE A 74 -5.03 -14.25 -5.92
C ILE A 74 -4.99 -13.84 -4.46
N CYS A 75 -5.47 -12.63 -4.15
CA CYS A 75 -5.36 -12.05 -2.83
C CYS A 75 -6.55 -12.29 -1.91
N GLY A 76 -7.68 -12.82 -2.41
CA GLY A 76 -8.85 -13.10 -1.61
C GLY A 76 -9.61 -11.85 -1.12
N VAL A 77 -9.37 -10.68 -1.72
CA VAL A 77 -10.07 -9.42 -1.40
C VAL A 77 -10.90 -9.00 -2.61
N ASP A 78 -12.18 -8.69 -2.39
CA ASP A 78 -13.10 -8.29 -3.45
C ASP A 78 -12.59 -7.06 -4.23
N ALA A 79 -12.75 -7.09 -5.56
CA ALA A 79 -12.28 -6.03 -6.45
C ALA A 79 -12.81 -4.63 -6.04
N GLU A 80 -14.07 -4.53 -5.64
CA GLU A 80 -14.66 -3.27 -5.18
C GLU A 80 -14.07 -2.78 -3.85
N THR A 81 -13.72 -3.70 -2.95
CA THR A 81 -13.01 -3.36 -1.70
C THR A 81 -11.63 -2.80 -2.01
N ILE A 82 -10.88 -3.43 -2.93
CA ILE A 82 -9.57 -2.94 -3.39
C ILE A 82 -9.69 -1.52 -3.96
N LYS A 83 -10.65 -1.28 -4.86
CA LYS A 83 -10.90 0.05 -5.45
C LYS A 83 -11.23 1.08 -4.39
N THR A 84 -12.13 0.75 -3.47
CA THR A 84 -12.56 1.65 -2.39
C THR A 84 -11.38 2.07 -1.50
N VAL A 85 -10.54 1.11 -1.14
CA VAL A 85 -9.36 1.33 -0.29
C VAL A 85 -8.29 2.13 -1.03
N ALA A 86 -8.02 1.81 -2.29
CA ALA A 86 -7.07 2.55 -3.13
C ALA A 86 -7.48 4.01 -3.31
N ARG A 87 -8.75 4.27 -3.67
CA ARG A 87 -9.32 5.63 -3.77
C ARG A 87 -9.23 6.37 -2.44
N THR A 88 -9.60 5.70 -1.34
CA THR A 88 -9.56 6.27 0.01
C THR A 88 -8.15 6.72 0.39
N TYR A 89 -7.13 5.91 0.11
CA TYR A 89 -5.74 6.26 0.43
C TYR A 89 -5.22 7.39 -0.47
N ALA A 90 -5.48 7.31 -1.77
CA ALA A 90 -4.99 8.31 -2.73
C ALA A 90 -5.60 9.69 -2.55
N GLN A 91 -6.88 9.76 -2.16
CA GLN A 91 -7.62 11.02 -1.98
C GLN A 91 -7.49 11.62 -0.57
N ALA A 92 -6.79 10.96 0.35
CA ALA A 92 -6.57 11.51 1.68
C ALA A 92 -5.70 12.78 1.61
N ASP A 93 -5.97 13.79 2.45
CA ASP A 93 -5.11 14.98 2.55
C ASP A 93 -3.69 14.60 3.05
N ALA A 94 -3.64 13.63 3.95
CA ALA A 94 -2.42 13.05 4.49
C ALA A 94 -2.62 11.54 4.78
N GLY A 95 -1.76 10.71 4.20
CA GLY A 95 -1.71 9.27 4.43
C GLY A 95 -0.38 8.84 5.06
N ILE A 96 -0.44 7.98 6.07
CA ILE A 96 0.73 7.36 6.69
C ILE A 96 0.57 5.84 6.71
N ILE A 97 1.63 5.12 6.36
CA ILE A 97 1.68 3.66 6.33
C ILE A 97 2.52 3.17 7.50
N PHE A 98 1.95 2.32 8.35
CA PHE A 98 2.68 1.57 9.36
C PHE A 98 2.80 0.12 8.91
N TRP A 99 3.98 -0.47 9.06
CA TRP A 99 4.14 -1.92 8.91
C TRP A 99 5.11 -2.49 9.93
N GLY A 100 5.05 -3.79 10.13
CA GLY A 100 5.98 -4.54 10.98
C GLY A 100 6.41 -5.84 10.32
N MET A 101 6.51 -6.89 11.13
CA MET A 101 7.05 -8.17 10.68
C MET A 101 6.23 -8.87 9.61
N GLY A 102 4.91 -8.65 9.56
CA GLY A 102 4.04 -9.19 8.49
C GLY A 102 4.42 -8.70 7.08
N VAL A 103 5.22 -7.65 6.96
CA VAL A 103 5.82 -7.22 5.69
C VAL A 103 7.25 -7.74 5.56
N ALA A 104 8.07 -7.60 6.60
CA ALA A 104 9.51 -7.85 6.53
C ALA A 104 9.90 -9.34 6.56
N GLN A 105 9.16 -10.20 7.27
CA GLN A 105 9.44 -11.64 7.41
C GLN A 105 8.80 -12.47 6.30
N HIS A 106 9.03 -12.06 5.06
CA HIS A 106 8.58 -12.75 3.84
C HIS A 106 9.76 -12.99 2.90
N THR A 107 9.69 -14.05 2.09
CA THR A 107 10.60 -14.24 0.94
C THR A 107 10.54 -13.06 -0.04
N HIS A 108 9.40 -12.38 -0.09
CA HIS A 108 9.14 -11.17 -0.87
C HIS A 108 9.13 -9.89 -0.01
N GLY A 109 9.76 -9.89 1.16
CA GLY A 109 9.69 -8.75 2.09
C GLY A 109 10.21 -7.43 1.50
N THR A 110 11.24 -7.50 0.67
CA THR A 110 11.75 -6.35 -0.11
C THR A 110 10.72 -5.82 -1.10
N ASP A 111 10.00 -6.71 -1.78
CA ASP A 111 8.98 -6.35 -2.77
C ASP A 111 7.77 -5.72 -2.09
N ASN A 112 7.34 -6.26 -0.95
CA ASN A 112 6.29 -5.67 -0.12
C ASN A 112 6.66 -4.23 0.29
N ALA A 113 7.86 -4.03 0.83
CA ALA A 113 8.34 -2.71 1.22
C ALA A 113 8.40 -1.75 0.03
N ARG A 114 8.91 -2.19 -1.13
CA ARG A 114 8.93 -1.38 -2.37
C ARG A 114 7.53 -1.01 -2.86
N CYS A 115 6.56 -1.92 -2.75
CA CYS A 115 5.17 -1.62 -3.09
C CYS A 115 4.59 -0.54 -2.17
N LEU A 116 4.81 -0.63 -0.85
CA LEU A 116 4.36 0.40 0.09
C LEU A 116 5.04 1.76 -0.17
N ILE A 117 6.34 1.76 -0.43
CA ILE A 117 7.09 2.96 -0.82
C ILE A 117 6.51 3.58 -2.09
N SER A 118 6.31 2.77 -3.13
CA SER A 118 5.76 3.23 -4.42
C SER A 118 4.35 3.80 -4.26
N LEU A 119 3.50 3.14 -3.47
CA LEU A 119 2.15 3.58 -3.15
C LEU A 119 2.16 4.94 -2.44
N ALA A 120 3.03 5.15 -1.44
CA ALA A 120 3.14 6.43 -0.75
C ALA A 120 3.69 7.54 -1.66
N LEU A 121 4.73 7.24 -2.44
CA LEU A 121 5.33 8.20 -3.38
C LEU A 121 4.35 8.63 -4.48
N MET A 122 3.61 7.70 -5.10
CA MET A 122 2.67 8.07 -6.17
C MET A 122 1.52 8.95 -5.68
N CYS A 123 1.17 8.88 -4.40
CA CYS A 123 0.16 9.75 -3.79
C CYS A 123 0.74 11.05 -3.22
N GLY A 124 2.07 11.25 -3.23
CA GLY A 124 2.71 12.39 -2.59
C GLY A 124 2.58 12.39 -1.06
N HIS A 125 2.48 11.21 -0.45
CA HIS A 125 2.35 11.02 0.99
C HIS A 125 3.72 10.90 1.68
N ILE A 126 4.65 11.79 1.31
CA ILE A 126 6.02 11.85 1.84
C ILE A 126 6.46 13.32 1.91
N GLY A 127 7.17 13.69 2.98
CA GLY A 127 7.78 15.02 3.11
C GLY A 127 6.83 16.12 3.62
N LYS A 128 5.65 15.75 4.14
CA LYS A 128 4.71 16.69 4.80
C LYS A 128 4.15 16.13 6.11
N PRO A 129 3.72 16.99 7.06
CA PRO A 129 3.12 16.55 8.32
C PRO A 129 1.94 15.58 8.11
N GLY A 130 1.83 14.57 8.97
CA GLY A 130 0.75 13.56 8.90
C GLY A 130 0.95 12.50 7.81
N THR A 131 2.06 12.52 7.08
CA THR A 131 2.38 11.52 6.06
C THR A 131 3.63 10.73 6.37
N GLY A 132 3.79 9.60 5.69
CA GLY A 132 5.06 8.88 5.72
C GLY A 132 4.92 7.37 5.62
N LEU A 133 6.08 6.75 5.78
CA LEU A 133 6.26 5.31 5.89
C LEU A 133 6.95 5.08 7.24
N HIS A 134 6.31 4.30 8.11
CA HIS A 134 6.80 4.04 9.45
C HIS A 134 6.98 2.53 9.66
N PRO A 135 8.15 1.97 9.29
CA PRO A 135 8.51 0.61 9.68
C PRO A 135 8.63 0.54 11.20
N LEU A 136 7.69 -0.11 11.86
CA LEU A 136 7.69 -0.32 13.29
C LEU A 136 8.82 -1.31 13.64
N ARG A 137 9.80 -0.79 14.36
CA ARG A 137 10.95 -1.56 14.85
C ARG A 137 10.60 -2.21 16.19
N GLY A 138 10.85 -3.51 16.31
CA GLY A 138 10.38 -4.29 17.46
C GLY A 138 11.26 -4.23 18.70
N GLN A 139 12.59 -4.14 18.53
CA GLN A 139 13.54 -4.13 19.65
C GLN A 139 13.87 -2.69 20.07
N ASN A 140 14.09 -2.49 21.37
CA ASN A 140 14.31 -1.17 21.97
C ASN A 140 15.45 -0.34 21.35
N ASN A 141 16.48 -0.98 20.77
CA ASN A 141 17.64 -0.29 20.19
C ASN A 141 18.05 -0.75 18.78
N VAL A 142 17.20 -1.45 18.03
CA VAL A 142 17.55 -1.90 16.66
C VAL A 142 17.71 -0.73 15.66
N GLN A 143 17.29 0.47 16.04
CA GLN A 143 17.48 1.67 15.22
C GLN A 143 18.86 2.32 15.44
N GLY A 144 19.44 2.17 16.64
CA GLY A 144 20.71 2.80 17.01
C GLY A 144 21.92 1.88 16.91
N ALA A 145 21.71 0.56 16.99
CA ALA A 145 22.74 -0.47 16.83
C ALA A 145 23.11 -0.68 15.35
#